data_AF-A0A9J5Z294-F1
#
_entry.id   AF-A0A9J5Z294-F1
#
_cell.length_a   1.000
_cell.length_b   1.000
_cell.length_c   1.000
_cell.angle_alpha   90.00
_cell.angle_beta   90.00
_cell.angle_gamma   90.00
#
_symmetry.space_group_name_H-M   'P 1'
#
loop_
_entity.id
_entity.type
_entity.pdbx_description
1 polymer ?
#
loop_
_entity_poly.entity_id
_entity_poly.type
_entity_poly.pdbx_seq_one_letter_code
_entity_poly.pdbx_strand_id
1 'polypeptide(L)'
;MDRNVEMRKFVDTWILDISPMASLVLEENKVYARDCQVRFNGQFGYEILDGHYRHIIDIRKKTCTCRTWQLRGIPCQHVVLAYQHAGQDPEDHVVHWYRKDTFMKAYNYFIQPIPNMKMWPHTSDIVIEPPEPKQMPAHHQNA
;
A
#
# COMPACT_ATOMS: atom_id res chain seq x y z
N MET A 1 -16.42 16.79 -7.48
CA MET A 1 -16.48 15.52 -8.27
C MET A 1 -15.15 15.24 -8.98
N ASP A 2 -14.18 16.15 -8.84
CA ASP A 2 -12.99 16.23 -9.68
C ASP A 2 -11.89 15.25 -9.27
N ARG A 3 -11.92 14.76 -8.03
CA ARG A 3 -10.94 13.82 -7.50
C ARG A 3 -10.73 12.60 -8.41
N ASN A 4 -11.79 11.94 -8.89
CA ASN A 4 -11.61 10.75 -9.76
C ASN A 4 -10.97 11.12 -11.10
N VAL A 5 -11.30 12.30 -11.65
CA VAL A 5 -10.70 12.82 -12.89
C VAL A 5 -9.23 13.15 -12.67
N GLU A 6 -8.89 13.81 -11.58
CA GLU A 6 -7.53 14.15 -11.19
C GLU A 6 -6.69 12.89 -10.94
N MET A 7 -7.22 11.89 -10.24
CA MET A 7 -6.50 10.64 -9.98
C MET A 7 -6.21 9.88 -11.28
N ARG A 8 -7.14 9.87 -12.25
CA ARG A 8 -6.87 9.29 -13.58
C ARG A 8 -5.76 10.04 -14.31
N LYS A 9 -5.78 11.37 -14.33
CA LYS A 9 -4.67 12.17 -14.89
C LYS A 9 -3.34 11.92 -14.17
N PHE A 10 -3.39 11.73 -12.85
CA PHE A 10 -2.21 11.42 -12.05
C PHE A 10 -1.57 10.11 -12.47
N VAL A 11 -2.36 9.06 -12.76
CA VAL A 11 -1.83 7.76 -13.18
C VAL A 11 -1.10 7.79 -14.52
N ASP A 12 -1.44 8.77 -15.38
CA ASP A 12 -0.79 8.97 -16.67
C ASP A 12 0.63 9.51 -16.51
N THR A 13 0.95 10.10 -15.34
CA THR A 13 2.30 10.57 -15.00
C THR A 13 3.23 9.46 -14.51
N TRP A 14 2.71 8.25 -14.27
CA TRP A 14 3.51 7.14 -13.76
C TRP A 14 4.42 6.59 -14.85
N ILE A 15 5.73 6.60 -14.57
CA ILE A 15 6.79 6.08 -15.44
C ILE A 15 6.89 4.55 -15.36
N LEU A 16 6.75 4.01 -14.14
CA LEU A 16 6.82 2.58 -13.85
C LEU A 16 5.41 2.00 -13.60
N ASP A 17 5.33 0.69 -13.48
CA ASP A 17 4.07 -0.01 -13.19
C ASP A 17 3.64 0.10 -11.71
N ILE A 18 4.54 0.54 -10.84
CA ILE A 18 4.26 0.83 -9.43
C ILE A 18 4.10 2.33 -9.17
N SER A 19 3.37 2.67 -8.11
CA SER A 19 3.09 4.07 -7.76
C SER A 19 4.36 4.86 -7.47
N PRO A 20 4.44 6.16 -7.83
CA PRO A 20 5.63 6.98 -7.59
C PRO A 20 6.08 6.98 -6.12
N MET A 21 5.13 6.93 -5.19
CA MET A 21 5.43 6.87 -3.76
C MET A 21 6.03 5.52 -3.35
N ALA A 22 5.52 4.41 -3.89
CA ALA A 22 6.09 3.09 -3.64
C ALA A 22 7.47 2.94 -4.29
N SER A 23 7.65 3.47 -5.51
CA SER A 23 8.95 3.53 -6.19
C SER A 23 9.98 4.27 -5.35
N LEU A 24 9.63 5.45 -4.83
CA LEU A 24 10.55 6.25 -4.02
C LEU A 24 11.04 5.48 -2.79
N VAL A 25 10.13 4.83 -2.07
CA VAL A 25 10.48 4.00 -0.90
C VAL A 25 11.31 2.79 -1.30
N LEU A 26 11.01 2.16 -2.43
CA LEU A 26 11.77 1.00 -2.91
C LEU A 26 13.20 1.41 -3.31
N GLU A 27 13.37 2.54 -4.01
CA GLU A 27 14.69 3.06 -4.38
C GLU A 27 15.54 3.43 -3.16
N GLU A 28 14.93 4.03 -2.13
CA GLU A 28 15.60 4.28 -0.86
C GLU A 28 16.05 2.95 -0.19
N ASN A 29 15.18 1.94 -0.16
CA ASN A 29 15.52 0.62 0.36
C ASN A 29 16.64 -0.06 -0.45
N LYS A 30 16.72 0.17 -1.77
CA LYS A 30 17.83 -0.30 -2.63
C LYS A 30 19.16 0.37 -2.28
N VAL A 31 19.14 1.62 -1.83
CA VAL A 31 20.35 2.31 -1.33
C VAL A 31 20.79 1.69 -0.02
N TYR A 32 19.89 1.57 0.97
CA TYR A 32 20.24 1.00 2.28
C TYR A 32 20.63 -0.48 2.23
N ALA A 33 20.11 -1.24 1.25
CA ALA A 33 20.48 -2.64 1.05
C ALA A 33 21.99 -2.84 0.81
N ARG A 34 22.70 -1.80 0.31
CA ARG A 34 24.14 -1.84 0.03
C ARG A 34 25.00 -1.97 1.28
N ASP A 35 24.49 -1.50 2.42
CA ASP A 35 25.20 -1.56 3.70
C ASP A 35 24.95 -2.88 4.45
N CYS A 36 24.09 -3.73 3.91
CA CYS A 36 23.75 -5.03 4.47
C CYS A 36 24.63 -6.15 3.92
N GLN A 37 24.77 -7.24 4.69
CA GLN A 37 25.48 -8.45 4.28
C GLN A 37 24.54 -9.65 4.23
N VAL A 38 24.67 -10.49 3.20
CA VAL A 38 23.78 -11.63 2.97
C VAL A 38 24.47 -12.97 3.22
N ARG A 39 23.75 -13.88 3.89
CA ARG A 39 24.07 -15.30 3.99
C ARG A 39 22.88 -16.12 3.56
N PHE A 40 23.08 -16.93 2.52
CA PHE A 40 22.04 -17.75 1.93
C PHE A 40 22.04 -19.17 2.52
N ASN A 41 20.87 -19.74 2.80
CA ASN A 41 20.74 -21.08 3.35
C ASN A 41 20.77 -22.21 2.31
N GLY A 42 20.93 -21.90 1.03
CA GLY A 42 20.91 -22.88 -0.07
C GLY A 42 19.54 -23.12 -0.69
N GLN A 43 18.46 -22.51 -0.19
CA GLN A 43 17.11 -22.69 -0.71
C GLN A 43 16.27 -21.40 -0.78
N PHE A 44 15.47 -21.09 0.24
CA PHE A 44 14.57 -19.93 0.27
C PHE A 44 14.84 -18.97 1.44
N GLY A 45 15.81 -19.32 2.30
CA GLY A 45 16.10 -18.60 3.54
C GLY A 45 17.35 -17.76 3.42
N TYR A 46 17.26 -16.53 3.94
CA TYR A 46 18.38 -15.59 3.99
C TYR A 46 18.55 -15.06 5.41
N GLU A 47 19.79 -14.99 5.86
CA GLU A 47 20.21 -14.23 7.02
C GLU A 47 20.88 -12.96 6.52
N ILE A 48 20.32 -11.80 6.89
CA ILE A 48 20.86 -10.48 6.53
C ILE A 48 21.40 -9.82 7.78
N LEU A 49 22.67 -9.43 7.73
CA LEU A 49 23.32 -8.56 8.71
C LEU A 49 23.11 -7.11 8.31
N ASP A 50 22.62 -6.30 9.24
CA ASP A 50 22.35 -4.88 9.09
C ASP A 50 22.94 -4.16 10.32
N GLY A 51 24.20 -3.72 10.20
CA GLY A 51 25.00 -3.29 11.34
C GLY A 51 25.10 -4.39 12.41
N HIS A 52 24.56 -4.11 13.60
CA HIS A 52 24.52 -5.07 14.72
C HIS A 52 23.26 -5.96 14.73
N TYR A 53 22.31 -5.70 13.84
CA TYR A 53 21.07 -6.45 13.77
C TYR A 53 21.15 -7.56 12.75
N ARG A 54 20.34 -8.59 12.99
CA ARG A 54 20.24 -9.76 12.14
C ARG A 54 18.79 -10.05 11.81
N HIS A 55 18.49 -10.11 10.52
CA HIS A 55 17.15 -10.35 10.03
C HIS A 55 17.07 -11.62 9.21
N ILE A 56 16.08 -12.46 9.50
CA ILE A 56 15.77 -13.65 8.71
C ILE A 56 14.69 -13.32 7.69
N ILE A 57 14.92 -13.75 6.44
CA ILE A 57 13.96 -13.68 5.33
C ILE A 57 13.64 -15.09 4.84
N ASP A 58 12.38 -15.31 4.50
CA ASP A 58 11.93 -16.44 3.69
C ASP A 58 11.24 -15.86 2.46
N ILE A 59 11.90 -15.95 1.30
CA ILE A 59 11.42 -15.33 0.04
C ILE A 59 10.17 -16.03 -0.52
N ARG A 60 9.96 -17.31 -0.18
CA ARG A 60 8.80 -18.09 -0.61
C ARG A 60 7.58 -17.74 0.24
N LYS A 61 7.75 -17.60 1.56
CA LYS A 61 6.69 -17.15 2.47
C LYS A 61 6.44 -15.65 2.40
N LYS A 62 7.30 -14.91 1.71
CA LYS A 62 7.28 -13.45 1.63
C LYS A 62 7.35 -12.78 3.01
N THR A 63 8.29 -13.22 3.85
CA THR A 63 8.43 -12.71 5.23
C THR A 63 9.82 -12.20 5.50
N CYS A 64 9.91 -11.08 6.22
CA CYS A 64 11.13 -10.60 6.87
C CYS A 64 10.88 -10.37 8.36
N THR A 65 11.83 -10.75 9.21
CA THR A 65 11.71 -10.52 10.67
C THR A 65 11.65 -9.04 11.07
N CYS A 66 12.07 -8.10 10.22
CA CYS A 66 11.87 -6.67 10.46
C CYS A 66 10.39 -6.23 10.31
N ARG A 67 9.54 -7.07 9.71
CA ARG A 67 8.09 -6.88 9.46
C ARG A 67 7.70 -5.74 8.54
N THR A 68 8.61 -4.87 8.13
CA THR A 68 8.32 -3.73 7.26
C THR A 68 7.64 -4.16 5.96
N TRP A 69 8.12 -5.22 5.32
CA TRP A 69 7.53 -5.71 4.08
C TRP A 69 6.11 -6.25 4.27
N GLN A 70 5.85 -6.98 5.35
CA GLN A 70 4.51 -7.50 5.65
C GLN A 70 3.52 -6.38 6.00
N LEU A 71 4.00 -5.31 6.64
CA LEU A 71 3.16 -4.17 7.03
C LEU A 71 2.89 -3.22 5.87
N ARG A 72 3.89 -2.97 5.02
CA ARG A 72 3.80 -1.96 3.95
C ARG A 72 3.55 -2.56 2.58
N GLY A 73 3.83 -3.84 2.36
CA GLY A 73 3.77 -4.48 1.04
C GLY A 73 4.88 -4.07 0.07
N ILE A 74 5.83 -3.23 0.51
CA ILE A 74 7.00 -2.80 -0.25
C ILE A 74 8.23 -3.53 0.33
N PRO A 75 9.06 -4.21 -0.49
CA PRO A 75 10.29 -4.83 -0.01
C PRO A 75 11.15 -3.86 0.79
N CYS A 76 11.52 -4.23 2.02
CA CYS A 76 12.50 -3.50 2.82
C CYS A 76 13.92 -3.78 2.33
N GLN A 77 14.92 -3.04 2.81
CA GLN A 77 16.33 -3.21 2.42
C GLN A 77 16.84 -4.66 2.52
N HIS A 78 16.42 -5.41 3.55
CA HIS A 78 16.83 -6.81 3.73
C HIS A 78 16.23 -7.73 2.67
N VAL A 79 14.97 -7.49 2.30
CA VAL A 79 14.26 -8.27 1.26
C VAL A 79 14.78 -7.90 -0.12
N VAL A 80 15.08 -6.62 -0.34
CA VAL A 80 15.74 -6.13 -1.57
C VAL A 80 17.05 -6.88 -1.80
N LEU A 81 17.93 -6.93 -0.78
CA LEU A 81 19.21 -7.64 -0.89
C LEU A 81 19.01 -9.14 -1.15
N ALA A 82 18.04 -9.77 -0.49
CA ALA A 82 17.72 -11.18 -0.70
C ALA A 82 17.26 -11.46 -2.14
N TYR A 83 16.38 -10.63 -2.71
CA TYR A 83 15.92 -10.79 -4.09
C TYR A 83 17.01 -10.51 -5.11
N GLN A 84 17.84 -9.48 -4.89
CA GLN A 84 19.00 -9.20 -5.75
C GLN A 84 19.98 -10.37 -5.75
N HIS A 85 20.27 -10.97 -4.59
CA HIS A 85 21.08 -12.19 -4.50
C HIS A 85 20.41 -13.39 -5.18
N ALA A 86 19.07 -13.46 -5.20
CA ALA A 86 18.32 -14.48 -5.93
C ALA A 86 18.23 -14.23 -7.45
N GLY A 87 18.79 -13.12 -7.96
CA GLY A 87 18.69 -12.73 -9.37
C GLY A 87 17.29 -12.27 -9.77
N GLN A 88 16.48 -11.80 -8.82
CA GLN A 88 15.12 -11.30 -9.05
C GLN A 88 15.06 -9.79 -8.84
N ASP A 89 14.17 -9.13 -9.59
CA ASP A 89 13.91 -7.71 -9.37
C ASP A 89 13.03 -7.52 -8.13
N PRO A 90 13.45 -6.76 -7.11
CA PRO A 90 12.61 -6.41 -5.98
C PRO A 90 11.30 -5.70 -6.39
N GLU A 91 11.28 -4.99 -7.51
CA GLU A 91 10.07 -4.31 -8.00
C GLU A 91 8.93 -5.29 -8.26
N ASP A 92 9.22 -6.48 -8.79
CA ASP A 92 8.23 -7.54 -9.04
C ASP A 92 7.54 -8.04 -7.75
N HIS A 93 8.17 -7.79 -6.60
CA HIS A 93 7.67 -8.21 -5.29
C HIS A 93 7.00 -7.09 -4.49
N VAL A 94 6.84 -5.91 -5.08
CA VAL A 94 5.91 -4.89 -4.59
C VAL A 94 4.48 -5.40 -4.76
N VAL A 95 3.72 -5.31 -3.68
CA VAL A 95 2.37 -5.85 -3.62
C VAL A 95 1.40 -5.14 -4.58
N HIS A 96 0.38 -5.86 -5.04
CA HIS A 96 -0.47 -5.48 -6.17
C HIS A 96 -1.22 -4.14 -6.02
N TRP A 97 -1.39 -3.61 -4.82
CA TRP A 97 -2.21 -2.45 -4.51
C TRP A 97 -1.50 -1.13 -4.86
N TYR A 98 -0.18 -1.19 -5.07
CA TYR A 98 0.59 -0.10 -5.66
C TYR A 98 0.69 -0.17 -7.18
N ARG A 99 0.12 -1.20 -7.82
CA ARG A 99 0.19 -1.38 -9.27
C ARG A 99 -0.75 -0.43 -10.00
N LYS A 100 -0.33 0.00 -11.19
CA LYS A 100 -1.06 0.92 -12.05
C LYS A 100 -2.46 0.39 -12.38
N ASP A 101 -2.56 -0.90 -12.69
CA ASP A 101 -3.84 -1.57 -12.97
C ASP A 101 -4.81 -1.51 -11.78
N THR A 102 -4.35 -1.83 -10.56
CA THR A 102 -5.19 -1.74 -9.35
C THR A 102 -5.63 -0.31 -9.08
N PHE A 103 -4.74 0.67 -9.25
CA PHE A 103 -5.06 2.08 -9.11
C PHE A 103 -6.13 2.52 -10.11
N MET A 104 -5.97 2.13 -11.39
CA MET A 104 -6.95 2.42 -12.43
C MET A 104 -8.31 1.80 -12.15
N LYS A 105 -8.36 0.56 -11.68
CA LYS A 105 -9.60 -0.11 -11.28
C LYS A 105 -10.31 0.64 -10.15
N ALA A 106 -9.57 1.15 -9.17
CA ALA A 106 -10.15 1.91 -8.05
C ALA A 106 -10.80 3.22 -8.51
N TYR A 107 -10.26 3.88 -9.53
CA TYR A 107 -10.75 5.14 -10.07
C TYR A 107 -11.48 5.00 -11.42
N ASN A 108 -11.90 3.78 -11.78
CA ASN A 108 -12.52 3.56 -13.09
C ASN A 108 -13.96 4.10 -13.17
N TYR A 109 -14.66 4.18 -12.03
CA TYR A 109 -16.06 4.58 -11.98
C TYR A 109 -16.25 6.07 -11.75
N PHE A 110 -17.28 6.61 -12.40
CA PHE A 110 -17.63 8.04 -12.36
C PHE A 110 -18.97 8.23 -11.69
N ILE A 111 -19.06 9.26 -10.84
CA ILE A 111 -20.34 9.76 -10.35
C ILE A 111 -20.98 10.53 -11.49
N GLN A 112 -22.16 10.10 -11.94
CA GLN A 112 -22.90 10.81 -12.97
C GLN A 112 -23.37 12.16 -12.41
N PRO A 113 -23.35 13.24 -13.23
CA PRO A 113 -23.95 14.51 -12.83
C PRO A 113 -25.40 14.30 -12.41
N ILE A 114 -25.75 14.73 -11.21
CA ILE A 114 -27.13 14.74 -10.73
C ILE A 114 -27.67 16.16 -10.80
N PRO A 115 -28.97 16.34 -11.11
CA PRO A 115 -29.62 17.63 -10.98
C PRO A 115 -29.47 18.17 -9.56
N ASN A 116 -29.57 19.49 -9.41
CA ASN A 116 -29.59 20.07 -8.07
C ASN A 116 -30.83 19.61 -7.29
N MET A 117 -30.78 19.75 -5.96
CA MET A 117 -31.84 19.28 -5.06
C MET A 117 -33.23 19.86 -5.36
N LYS A 118 -33.32 21.05 -5.97
CA LYS A 118 -34.60 21.68 -6.33
C LYS A 118 -35.27 21.02 -7.54
N MET A 119 -34.52 20.27 -8.33
CA MET A 119 -35.01 19.56 -9.52
C MET A 119 -35.31 18.10 -9.25
N TRP A 120 -35.09 17.62 -8.01
CA TRP A 120 -35.38 16.23 -7.66
C TRP A 120 -36.89 16.00 -7.63
N PRO A 121 -37.37 14.85 -8.11
CA PRO A 121 -38.78 14.50 -8.04
C PRO A 121 -39.21 14.37 -6.58
N HIS A 122 -40.41 14.87 -6.26
CA HIS A 122 -41.03 14.57 -4.97
C HIS A 122 -41.39 13.09 -4.92
N THR A 123 -40.84 12.37 -3.94
CA THR A 123 -41.19 10.96 -3.69
C THR A 123 -42.30 10.87 -2.65
N SER A 124 -43.18 9.88 -2.80
CA SER A 124 -44.16 9.49 -1.78
C SER A 124 -43.59 8.52 -0.74
N ASP A 125 -42.27 8.32 -0.76
CA ASP A 125 -41.56 7.41 0.14
C ASP A 125 -41.56 7.93 1.58
N ILE A 126 -41.34 7.03 2.52
CA ILE A 126 -41.24 7.36 3.94
C ILE A 126 -40.08 8.33 4.15
N VAL A 127 -40.35 9.45 4.80
CA VAL A 127 -39.31 10.40 5.22
C VAL A 127 -38.41 9.69 6.23
N ILE A 128 -37.15 9.51 5.88
CA ILE A 128 -36.14 8.97 6.81
C ILE A 128 -35.77 10.10 7.78
N GLU A 129 -36.25 10.00 9.01
CA GLU A 129 -35.84 10.92 10.06
C GLU A 129 -34.40 10.64 10.50
N PRO A 130 -33.65 11.69 10.91
CA PRO A 130 -32.34 11.49 11.53
C PRO A 130 -32.45 10.53 12.72
N PRO A 131 -31.46 9.65 12.94
CA PRO A 131 -31.44 8.83 14.14
C PRO A 131 -31.43 9.72 15.38
N GLU A 132 -32.13 9.29 16.43
CA GLU A 132 -32.12 10.00 17.71
C GLU A 132 -30.67 10.16 18.22
N PRO A 133 -30.27 11.36 18.66
CA PRO A 133 -28.95 11.59 19.22
C PRO A 133 -28.72 10.66 20.43
N LYS A 134 -27.78 9.73 20.31
CA LYS A 134 -27.35 8.91 21.44
C LYS A 134 -26.31 9.67 22.25
N GLN A 135 -26.51 9.79 23.56
CA GLN A 135 -25.45 10.24 24.44
C GLN A 135 -24.29 9.25 24.35
N MET A 136 -23.07 9.75 24.11
CA MET A 136 -21.89 8.92 24.19
C MET A 136 -21.78 8.38 25.62
N PRO A 137 -21.49 7.08 25.80
CA PRO A 137 -21.17 6.55 27.12
C PRO A 137 -20.09 7.42 27.76
N ALA A 138 -20.28 7.82 29.01
CA ALA A 138 -19.27 8.56 29.75
C ALA A 138 -17.95 7.79 29.67
N HIS A 139 -16.89 8.44 29.21
CA HIS A 139 -15.56 7.85 29.26
C HIS A 139 -15.23 7.62 30.73
N HIS A 140 -15.19 6.36 31.16
CA HIS A 140 -14.60 6.01 32.44
C HIS A 140 -13.12 6.41 32.37
N GLN A 141 -12.78 7.56 32.94
CA GLN A 141 -11.40 7.89 33.28
C GLN A 141 -11.07 7.02 34.49
N ASN A 142 -10.54 5.82 34.23
CA ASN A 142 -9.95 5.04 35.30
C ASN A 142 -8.64 5.73 35.70
N ALA A 143 -8.64 6.21 36.94
CA ALA A 143 -7.47 6.70 37.67
C ALA A 143 -6.45 5.57 37.93
#